data_AF-A0A8E2ERM4-F1
#
_entry.id   AF-A0A8E2ERM4-F1
#
_cell.length_a   1.000
_cell.length_b   1.000
_cell.length_c   1.000
_cell.angle_alpha   90.00
_cell.angle_beta   90.00
_cell.angle_gamma   90.00
#
_symmetry.space_group_name_H-M   'P 1'
#
loop_
_entity.id
_entity.type
_entity.pdbx_description
1 polymer ?
#
loop_
_entity_poly.entity_id
_entity_poly.type
_entity_poly.pdbx_seq_one_letter_code
_entity_poly.pdbx_strand_id
1 'polypeptide(L)' 'LLDVIFNVSPPVQVILDVGALVLEWRNHEMARQWLCRVPAPEALAVIFFDGKDELVVLTRDGEIE' A
#
# COMPACT_ATOMS: atom_id res chain seq x y z
N LEU A 1 8.91 5.19 7.11
CA LEU A 1 8.38 3.83 7.29
C LEU A 1 8.61 2.95 6.06
N LEU A 2 8.20 3.36 4.85
CA LEU A 2 8.36 2.54 3.65
C LEU A 2 9.78 2.02 3.43
N ASP A 3 10.81 2.85 3.65
CA ASP A 3 12.20 2.40 3.48
C ASP A 3 12.56 1.23 4.42
N VAL A 4 11.99 1.19 5.63
CA VAL A 4 12.17 0.05 6.54
C VAL A 4 11.48 -1.19 5.98
N ILE A 5 10.25 -1.04 5.50
CA ILE A 5 9.43 -2.11 4.91
C ILE A 5 10.15 -2.77 3.72
N PHE A 6 10.78 -1.99 2.85
CA PHE A 6 11.50 -2.51 1.68
C PHE A 6 12.81 -3.23 2.02
N ASN A 7 13.34 -3.07 3.23
CA ASN A 7 14.54 -3.77 3.68
C ASN A 7 14.23 -5.08 4.44
N VAL A 8 12.95 -5.42 4.64
CA VAL A 8 12.55 -6.65 5.30
C VAL A 8 12.59 -7.82 4.31
N SER A 9 13.20 -8.93 4.72
CA SER A 9 13.17 -10.20 4.01
C SER A 9 12.49 -11.25 4.88
N PRO A 10 11.39 -11.88 4.43
CA PRO A 10 10.79 -11.78 3.09
C PRO A 10 10.06 -10.43 2.84
N PRO A 11 9.81 -10.04 1.57
CA PRO A 11 9.13 -8.79 1.25
C PRO A 11 7.77 -8.67 1.93
N VAL A 12 7.51 -7.51 2.52
CA VAL A 12 6.23 -7.24 3.20
C VAL A 12 5.11 -7.09 2.17
N GLN A 13 4.08 -7.94 2.29
CA GLN A 13 2.91 -7.96 1.41
C GLN A 13 1.65 -7.37 2.06
N VAL A 14 1.65 -7.21 3.40
CA VAL A 14 0.50 -6.72 4.16
C VAL A 14 0.97 -5.71 5.19
N ILE A 15 0.32 -4.54 5.22
CA ILE A 15 0.55 -3.48 6.19
C ILE A 15 -0.78 -3.27 6.91
N LEU A 16 -0.79 -3.43 8.23
CA LEU A 16 -1.97 -3.21 9.07
C LEU A 16 -1.71 -2.02 9.99
N ASP A 17 -2.54 -1.00 9.88
CA ASP A 17 -2.57 0.13 10.80
C ASP A 17 -3.88 0.05 11.62
N VAL A 18 -3.78 -0.48 12.85
CA VAL A 18 -4.93 -0.82 13.71
C VAL A 18 -5.50 0.37 14.49
N GLY A 19 -5.44 1.58 13.92
CA GLY A 19 -6.06 2.79 14.49
C GLY A 19 -5.11 3.70 15.25
N ALA A 20 -3.81 3.64 14.96
CA ALA A 20 -2.85 4.58 15.52
C ALA A 20 -2.51 5.64 14.48
N LEU A 21 -2.34 6.89 14.92
CA LEU A 21 -1.77 8.01 14.15
C LEU A 21 -0.30 7.74 13.72
N VAL A 22 0.08 6.50 13.40
CA VAL A 22 1.46 6.07 13.12
C VAL A 22 1.88 6.45 11.70
N LEU A 23 0.91 6.56 10.79
CA LEU A 23 1.12 7.02 9.43
C LEU A 23 0.45 8.37 9.23
N GLU A 24 1.24 9.40 8.94
CA GLU A 24 0.74 10.71 8.47
C GLU A 24 0.02 10.61 7.11
N TRP A 25 0.12 9.45 6.45
CA TRP A 25 -0.37 9.20 5.10
C TRP A 25 -1.72 8.50 5.12
N ARG A 26 -2.60 8.89 4.21
CA ARG A 26 -3.83 8.12 3.94
C ARG A 26 -3.48 6.78 3.32
N ASN A 27 -4.29 5.76 3.55
CA ASN A 27 -4.12 4.41 2.99
C ASN A 27 -3.86 4.43 1.47
N HIS A 28 -4.57 5.27 0.71
CA HIS A 28 -4.34 5.50 -0.72
C HIS A 28 -2.90 5.95 -1.03
N GLU A 29 -2.35 6.90 -0.27
CA GLU A 29 -1.02 7.46 -0.51
C GLU A 29 0.06 6.42 -0.20
N MET A 30 -0.13 5.65 0.87
CA MET A 30 0.72 4.51 1.21
C MET A 30 0.68 3.44 0.12
N ALA A 31 -0.52 3.02 -0.27
CA ALA A 31 -0.74 1.99 -1.28
C ALA A 31 -0.06 2.35 -2.61
N ARG A 32 -0.28 3.58 -3.09
CA ARG A 32 0.37 4.09 -4.32
C ARG A 32 1.89 4.06 -4.22
N GLN A 33 2.45 4.59 -3.14
CA GLN A 33 3.91 4.67 -2.97
C GLN A 33 4.56 3.30 -2.81
N TRP A 34 3.88 2.37 -2.13
CA TRP A 34 4.31 0.98 -2.04
C TRP A 34 4.30 0.31 -3.43
N LEU A 35 3.19 0.42 -4.17
CA LEU A 35 3.07 -0.20 -5.50
C LEU A 35 4.10 0.35 -6.50
N CYS A 36 4.41 1.66 -6.44
CA CYS A 36 5.45 2.27 -7.28
C CYS A 36 6.86 1.72 -7.01
N ARG A 37 7.13 1.21 -5.81
CA ARG A 37 8.46 0.75 -5.37
C ARG A 37 8.62 -0.77 -5.44
N VAL A 38 7.54 -1.53 -5.27
CA VAL A 38 7.56 -2.98 -5.46
C VAL A 38 7.83 -3.31 -6.93
N PRO A 39 8.68 -4.30 -7.26
CA PRO A 39 8.86 -4.74 -8.63
C PRO A 39 7.56 -5.22 -9.29
N ALA A 40 7.37 -4.92 -10.57
CA ALA A 40 6.15 -5.30 -11.30
C ALA A 40 5.82 -6.81 -11.26
N PRO A 41 6.79 -7.75 -11.29
CA PRO A 41 6.49 -9.17 -11.15
C PRO A 41 5.96 -9.58 -9.77
N GLU A 42 6.20 -8.78 -8.74
CA GLU A 42 5.81 -9.09 -7.36
C GLU A 42 4.41 -8.57 -7.01
N ALA A 43 3.99 -7.45 -7.61
CA ALA A 43 2.63 -6.92 -7.43
C ALA A 43 2.20 -6.09 -8.64
N LEU A 44 0.99 -6.35 -9.16
CA LEU A 44 0.37 -5.58 -10.25
C LEU A 44 -0.64 -4.54 -9.76
N ALA A 45 -1.16 -4.73 -8.55
CA ALA A 45 -2.11 -3.85 -7.90
C ALA A 45 -1.91 -3.91 -6.38
N VAL A 46 -2.55 -2.99 -5.67
CA VAL A 46 -2.57 -2.92 -4.21
C VAL A 46 -4.00 -2.72 -3.74
N ILE A 47 -4.37 -3.41 -2.66
CA ILE A 47 -5.68 -3.30 -2.03
C ILE A 47 -5.52 -2.46 -0.77
N PHE A 48 -6.45 -1.53 -0.55
CA PHE A 48 -6.50 -0.74 0.66
C PHE A 48 -7.94 -0.36 1.00
N PHE A 49 -8.17 0.03 2.26
CA PHE A 49 -9.45 0.61 2.68
C PHE A 49 -9.41 2.13 2.54
N ASP A 50 -10.40 2.70 1.85
CA ASP A 50 -10.50 4.14 1.63
C ASP A 50 -11.03 4.89 2.87
N GLY A 51 -11.31 6.20 2.72
CA GLY A 51 -11.82 7.02 3.82
C GLY A 51 -13.24 6.66 4.28
N LYS A 52 -13.95 5.81 3.55
CA LYS A 52 -15.30 5.30 3.88
C LYS A 52 -15.27 3.84 4.34
N ASP A 53 -14.08 3.28 4.55
CA ASP A 53 -13.88 1.87 4.89
C ASP A 53 -14.34 0.93 3.77
N GLU A 54 -14.35 1.42 2.52
CA GLU A 54 -14.61 0.59 1.33
C GLU A 54 -13.29 -0.01 0.84
N LEU A 55 -13.36 -1.29 0.43
CA LEU A 55 -12.21 -1.98 -0.14
C LEU A 55 -12.00 -1.50 -1.58
N VAL A 56 -10.82 -0.95 -1.84
CA VAL A 56 -10.46 -0.34 -3.12
C VAL A 56 -9.20 -1.01 -3.68
N VAL A 57 -9.17 -1.20 -4.99
CA VAL A 57 -8.02 -1.71 -5.73
C VAL A 57 -7.38 -0.57 -6.52
N LEU A 58 -6.07 -0.39 -6.37
CA LEU A 58 -5.27 0.53 -7.19
C LEU A 58 -4.30 -0.28 -8.05
N THR A 59 -4.39 -0.10 -9.36
CA THR A 59 -3.50 -0.73 -10.36
C THR A 59 -2.31 0.17 -10.70
N ARG A 60 -1.32 -0.36 -11.43
CA ARG A 60 -0.09 0.39 -11.80
C ARG A 60 -0.32 1.49 -12.84
N ASP A 61 -1.30 1.33 -13.70
CA ASP A 61 -1.76 2.35 -14.65
C ASP A 61 -2.59 3.46 -13.98
N GLY A 62 -2.90 3.31 -12.68
CA GLY A 62 -3.57 4.33 -11.88
C GLY A 62 -5.10 4.24 -11.93
N GLU A 63 -5.64 3.15 -12.45
CA GLU A 63 -7.07 2.85 -12.34
C GLU A 63 -7.42 2.49 -10.89
N ILE A 64 -8.60 2.92 -10.46
CA ILE A 64 -9.12 2.72 -9.10
C ILE A 64 -10.48 2.05 -9.25
N GLU A 65 -10.61 0.84 -8.71
CA GLU A 65 -11.85 0.04 -8.71
C GLU A 65 -12.34 -0.24 -7.29
#